data_AF-A0AAU5I6M2-F1
#
_entry.id   AF-A0AAU5I6M2-F1
#
_cell.length_a   1.000
_cell.length_b   1.000
_cell.length_c   1.000
_cell.angle_alpha   90.00
_cell.angle_beta   90.00
_cell.angle_gamma   90.00
#
_symmetry.space_group_name_H-M   'P 1'
#
loop_
_entity.id
_entity.type
_entity.pdbx_description
1 polymer ?
#
loop_
_entity_poly.entity_id
_entity_poly.type
_entity_poly.pdbx_seq_one_letter_code
_entity_poly.pdbx_strand_id
1 'polypeptide(L)'
;MADTEPPTACQDQARHVQDEITKLIGLLPDAEPHQHLRTAADLRTACDQLLASALVSGMVRAREEGWGLRRIAASSRYSHEQVRTLLAARNPEPGIHATSHTPPSVAGFPASEPRP
;
A
#
# COMPACT_ATOMS: atom_id res chain seq x y z
N MET A 1 -20.21 12.19 -19.88
CA MET A 1 -18.86 12.23 -20.48
C MET A 1 -17.96 11.42 -19.56
N ALA A 2 -17.82 10.14 -19.84
CA ALA A 2 -16.89 9.26 -19.13
C ALA A 2 -15.76 8.97 -20.10
N ASP A 3 -14.73 9.82 -20.07
CA ASP A 3 -13.46 9.58 -20.73
C ASP A 3 -12.83 8.35 -20.07
N THR A 4 -13.11 7.18 -20.62
CA THR A 4 -12.42 5.94 -20.25
C THR A 4 -11.21 5.89 -21.16
N GLU A 5 -10.10 6.52 -20.75
CA GLU A 5 -8.81 6.25 -21.39
C GLU A 5 -8.61 4.72 -21.42
N PRO A 6 -8.27 4.15 -22.58
CA PRO A 6 -8.36 2.71 -22.73
C PRO A 6 -7.31 2.01 -21.86
N PRO A 7 -7.61 0.80 -21.34
CA PRO A 7 -6.68 -0.03 -20.58
C PRO A 7 -5.37 -0.37 -21.33
N THR A 8 -5.28 -0.02 -22.62
CA THR A 8 -4.12 -0.20 -23.47
C THR A 8 -2.94 0.70 -23.06
N ALA A 9 -3.15 1.94 -22.60
CA ALA A 9 -2.03 2.84 -22.27
C ALA A 9 -1.12 2.29 -21.15
N CYS A 10 -1.71 1.70 -20.10
CA CYS A 10 -0.95 1.07 -19.03
C CYS A 10 -0.27 -0.24 -19.48
N GLN A 11 -0.91 -0.99 -20.38
CA GLN A 11 -0.34 -2.22 -20.96
C GLN A 11 0.82 -1.89 -21.91
N ASP A 12 0.68 -0.85 -22.73
CA ASP A 12 1.70 -0.35 -23.63
C ASP A 12 2.91 0.17 -22.84
N GLN A 13 2.67 0.89 -21.74
CA GLN A 13 3.75 1.33 -20.85
C GLN A 13 4.44 0.14 -20.17
N ALA A 14 3.69 -0.87 -19.72
CA ALA A 14 4.27 -2.09 -19.14
C ALA A 14 5.13 -2.85 -20.15
N ARG A 15 4.67 -2.94 -21.40
CA ARG A 15 5.42 -3.54 -22.50
C ARG A 15 6.69 -2.76 -22.80
N HIS A 16 6.62 -1.43 -22.84
CA HIS A 16 7.80 -0.59 -23.02
C HIS A 16 8.85 -0.81 -21.92
N VAL A 17 8.43 -0.89 -20.65
CA VAL A 17 9.34 -1.21 -19.54
C VAL A 17 9.97 -2.60 -19.71
N GLN A 18 9.21 -3.61 -20.17
CA GLN A 18 9.76 -4.94 -20.47
C GLN A 18 10.80 -4.91 -21.60
N ASP A 19 10.55 -4.14 -22.66
CA ASP A 19 11.49 -3.94 -23.76
C ASP A 19 12.79 -3.27 -23.25
N GLU A 20 12.70 -2.23 -22.42
CA GLU A 20 13.87 -1.56 -21.85
C GLU A 20 14.68 -2.47 -20.90
N ILE A 21 14.00 -3.26 -20.06
CA ILE A 21 14.66 -4.27 -19.21
C ILE A 21 15.38 -5.32 -20.08
N THR A 22 14.73 -5.76 -21.17
CA THR A 22 15.32 -6.74 -22.10
C THR A 22 16.57 -6.19 -22.77
N LYS A 23 16.54 -4.92 -23.21
CA LYS A 23 17.71 -4.23 -23.75
C LYS A 23 18.82 -4.13 -22.72
N LEU A 24 18.51 -3.73 -21.48
CA LEU A 24 19.49 -3.64 -20.41
C LEU A 24 20.16 -4.99 -20.14
N ILE A 25 19.39 -6.08 -20.14
CA ILE A 25 19.93 -7.44 -20.00
C ILE A 25 20.83 -7.80 -21.19
N GLY A 26 20.44 -7.41 -22.42
CA GLY A 26 21.24 -7.60 -23.63
C GLY A 26 22.56 -6.85 -23.65
N LEU A 27 22.76 -5.84 -22.79
CA LEU A 27 24.00 -5.07 -22.64
C LEU A 27 24.93 -5.65 -21.55
N LEU A 28 24.46 -6.62 -20.75
CA LEU A 28 25.26 -7.30 -19.74
C LEU A 28 26.34 -8.28 -20.25
N PRO A 29 26.28 -8.90 -21.46
CA PRO A 29 27.27 -9.89 -21.87
C PRO A 29 28.64 -9.30 -22.20
N ASP A 30 28.74 -7.99 -22.43
CA ASP A 30 30.01 -7.27 -22.61
C ASP A 30 30.66 -6.85 -21.28
N ALA A 31 30.00 -7.13 -20.15
CA ALA A 31 30.51 -6.85 -18.82
C ALA A 31 31.28 -8.04 -18.23
N GLU A 32 32.28 -7.76 -17.39
CA GLU A 32 32.96 -8.75 -16.57
C GLU A 32 31.94 -9.59 -15.75
N PRO A 33 32.15 -10.91 -15.55
CA PRO A 33 31.16 -11.79 -14.93
C PRO A 33 30.65 -11.33 -13.55
N HIS A 34 31.53 -10.74 -12.73
CA HIS A 34 31.17 -10.21 -11.42
C HIS A 34 30.25 -8.98 -11.51
N GLN A 35 30.50 -8.10 -12.48
CA GLN A 35 29.71 -6.91 -12.73
C GLN A 35 28.33 -7.29 -13.30
N HIS A 36 28.29 -8.30 -14.17
CA HIS A 36 27.05 -8.86 -14.68
C HIS A 36 26.17 -9.37 -13.53
N LEU A 37 26.69 -10.28 -12.69
CA LEU A 37 25.93 -10.86 -11.58
C LEU A 37 25.43 -9.80 -10.59
N ARG A 38 26.26 -8.80 -10.28
CA ARG A 38 25.87 -7.69 -9.41
C ARG A 38 24.73 -6.88 -10.00
N THR A 39 24.85 -6.48 -11.27
CA THR A 39 23.83 -5.69 -11.97
C THR A 39 22.50 -6.46 -12.06
N ALA A 40 22.55 -7.77 -12.31
CA ALA A 40 21.36 -8.63 -12.33
C ALA A 40 20.69 -8.72 -10.94
N ALA A 41 21.47 -8.80 -9.85
CA ALA A 41 20.95 -8.81 -8.48
C ALA A 41 20.32 -7.46 -8.09
N ASP A 42 20.93 -6.35 -8.49
CA ASP A 42 20.41 -5.01 -8.27
C ASP A 42 19.10 -4.80 -9.06
N LEU A 43 19.06 -5.23 -10.32
CA LEU A 43 17.86 -5.17 -11.16
C LEU A 43 16.71 -6.00 -10.60
N ARG A 44 17.00 -7.22 -10.12
CA ARG A 44 15.99 -8.06 -9.45
C ARG A 44 15.40 -7.33 -8.24
N THR A 45 16.25 -6.75 -7.40
CA THR A 45 15.82 -6.02 -6.19
C THR A 45 14.95 -4.82 -6.56
N ALA A 46 15.35 -4.05 -7.58
CA ALA A 46 14.58 -2.92 -8.07
C ALA A 46 13.20 -3.35 -8.62
N CYS A 47 13.17 -4.42 -9.43
CA CYS A 47 11.92 -4.98 -9.94
C CYS A 47 10.99 -5.46 -8.82
N ASP A 48 11.53 -6.17 -7.82
CA ASP A 48 10.74 -6.65 -6.67
C ASP A 48 10.12 -5.48 -5.89
N GLN A 49 10.88 -4.39 -5.67
CA GLN A 49 10.37 -3.18 -5.00
C GLN A 49 9.29 -2.46 -5.83
N LEU A 50 9.51 -2.31 -7.14
CA LEU A 50 8.55 -1.67 -8.04
C LEU A 50 7.25 -2.46 -8.13
N LEU A 51 7.34 -3.79 -8.27
CA LEU A 51 6.17 -4.67 -8.32
C LEU A 51 5.41 -4.64 -7.00
N ALA A 52 6.10 -4.69 -5.86
CA ALA A 52 5.47 -4.57 -4.55
C ALA A 52 4.71 -3.24 -4.41
N SER A 53 5.33 -2.12 -4.80
CA SER A 53 4.70 -0.80 -4.76
C SER A 53 3.45 -0.71 -5.66
N ALA A 54 3.55 -1.21 -6.90
CA ALA A 54 2.45 -1.25 -7.85
C ALA A 54 1.27 -2.10 -7.34
N LEU A 55 1.55 -3.27 -6.77
CA LEU A 55 0.54 -4.15 -6.19
C LEU A 55 -0.18 -3.50 -5.02
N VAL A 56 0.56 -2.90 -4.08
CA VAL A 56 -0.05 -2.18 -2.95
C VAL A 56 -0.87 -0.99 -3.46
N SER A 57 -0.39 -0.24 -4.45
CA SER A 57 -1.16 0.87 -5.04
C SER A 57 -2.47 0.39 -5.68
N GLY A 58 -2.44 -0.73 -6.40
CA GLY A 58 -3.65 -1.35 -6.96
C GLY A 58 -4.63 -1.83 -5.88
N MET A 59 -4.11 -2.40 -4.78
CA MET A 59 -4.95 -2.80 -3.64
C MET A 59 -5.62 -1.61 -2.96
N VAL A 60 -4.92 -0.47 -2.78
CA VAL A 60 -5.48 0.76 -2.22
C VAL A 60 -6.60 1.30 -3.12
N ARG A 61 -6.35 1.42 -4.42
CA ARG A 61 -7.37 1.88 -5.36
C ARG A 61 -8.60 0.96 -5.35
N ALA A 62 -8.41 -0.36 -5.34
CA ALA A 62 -9.52 -1.30 -5.24
C ALA A 62 -10.32 -1.12 -3.93
N ARG A 63 -9.66 -0.76 -2.83
CA ARG A 63 -10.32 -0.42 -1.57
C ARG A 63 -11.15 0.85 -1.65
N GLU A 64 -10.61 1.89 -2.27
CA GLU A 64 -11.33 3.16 -2.51
C GLU A 64 -12.56 2.96 -3.40
N GLU A 65 -12.47 2.04 -4.37
CA GLU A 65 -13.59 1.59 -5.19
C GLU A 65 -14.57 0.65 -4.46
N GLY A 66 -14.36 0.40 -3.15
CA GLY A 66 -15.25 -0.38 -2.31
C GLY A 66 -15.10 -1.90 -2.43
N TRP A 67 -14.00 -2.40 -3.01
CA TRP A 67 -13.81 -3.84 -3.14
C TRP A 67 -13.56 -4.50 -1.77
N GLY A 68 -14.23 -5.64 -1.54
CA GLY A 68 -13.96 -6.49 -0.40
C GLY A 68 -12.59 -7.16 -0.48
N LEU A 69 -11.94 -7.38 0.67
CA LEU A 69 -10.59 -7.99 0.75
C LEU A 69 -10.45 -9.31 0.00
N ARG A 70 -11.49 -10.16 0.04
CA ARG A 70 -11.48 -11.46 -0.68
C ARG A 70 -11.37 -11.27 -2.19
N ARG A 71 -12.04 -10.25 -2.74
CA ARG A 71 -11.98 -9.91 -4.17
C ARG A 71 -10.59 -9.39 -4.55
N ILE A 72 -10.01 -8.53 -3.72
CA ILE A 72 -8.65 -8.00 -3.90
C ILE A 72 -7.61 -9.13 -3.84
N ALA A 73 -7.73 -10.04 -2.87
CA ALA A 73 -6.87 -11.21 -2.74
C ALA A 73 -6.91 -12.09 -4.00
N ALA A 74 -8.12 -12.37 -4.51
CA ALA A 74 -8.31 -13.16 -5.74
C ALA A 74 -7.62 -12.51 -6.97
N SER A 75 -7.67 -11.18 -7.09
CA SER A 75 -7.05 -10.46 -8.22
C SER A 75 -5.54 -10.23 -8.08
N SER A 76 -5.01 -10.26 -6.86
CA SER A 76 -3.59 -9.96 -6.58
C SER A 76 -2.73 -11.20 -6.33
N ARG A 77 -3.33 -12.39 -6.26
CA ARG A 77 -2.69 -13.68 -5.89
C ARG A 77 -2.10 -13.70 -4.47
N TYR A 78 -2.42 -12.72 -3.63
CA TYR A 78 -2.09 -12.73 -2.21
C TYR A 78 -3.19 -13.42 -1.40
N SER A 79 -2.82 -13.93 -0.21
CA SER A 79 -3.81 -14.38 0.76
C SER A 79 -4.56 -13.18 1.37
N HIS A 80 -5.75 -13.45 1.90
CA HIS A 80 -6.56 -12.43 2.58
C HIS A 80 -5.79 -11.72 3.71
N GLU A 81 -5.03 -12.46 4.51
CA GLU A 81 -4.27 -11.90 5.63
C GLU A 81 -3.08 -11.07 5.14
N GLN A 82 -2.43 -11.48 4.04
CA GLN A 82 -1.37 -10.68 3.43
C GLN A 82 -1.90 -9.35 2.91
N VAL A 83 -3.05 -9.33 2.23
CA VAL A 83 -3.70 -8.08 1.78
C VAL A 83 -4.06 -7.20 2.98
N ARG A 84 -4.57 -7.78 4.07
CA ARG A 84 -4.89 -7.03 5.30
C ARG A 84 -3.65 -6.36 5.89
N THR A 85 -2.57 -7.11 6.06
CA THR A 85 -1.30 -6.61 6.61
C THR A 85 -0.68 -5.53 5.72
N LEU A 86 -0.67 -5.73 4.41
CA LEU A 86 -0.11 -4.76 3.45
C LEU A 86 -0.88 -3.42 3.44
N LEU A 87 -2.21 -3.48 3.51
CA LEU A 87 -3.04 -2.28 3.59
C LEU A 87 -2.90 -1.57 4.94
N ALA A 88 -2.83 -2.32 6.04
CA ALA A 88 -2.63 -1.76 7.38
C ALA A 88 -1.25 -1.10 7.54
N ALA A 89 -0.20 -1.65 6.91
CA ALA A 89 1.13 -1.04 6.93
C ALA A 89 1.21 0.29 6.17
N ARG A 90 0.32 0.52 5.19
CA ARG A 90 0.26 1.75 4.38
C ARG A 90 -0.67 2.82 4.94
N ASN A 91 -1.70 2.40 5.67
CA ASN A 91 -2.52 3.29 6.48
C ASN A 91 -2.16 3.04 7.96
N PRO A 92 -0.98 3.51 8.45
CA PRO A 92 -0.79 3.62 9.88
C PRO A 92 -1.89 4.55 10.33
N GLU A 93 -2.93 4.03 10.99
CA GLU A 93 -4.03 4.88 11.42
C GLU A 93 -3.46 6.12 12.11
N PRO A 94 -3.92 7.33 11.75
CA PRO A 94 -3.51 8.53 12.47
C PRO A 94 -3.85 8.26 13.93
N GLY A 95 -2.87 8.57 14.78
CA GLY A 95 -2.87 8.20 16.18
C GLY A 95 -4.26 8.27 16.79
N ILE A 96 -4.56 7.24 17.57
CA ILE A 96 -5.57 7.26 18.61
C ILE A 96 -5.42 8.60 19.36
N HIS A 97 -6.11 9.63 18.90
CA HIS A 97 -6.42 10.78 19.71
C HIS A 97 -7.38 10.22 20.73
N ALA A 98 -6.79 9.71 21.81
CA ALA A 98 -7.42 9.69 23.10
C ALA A 98 -8.06 11.08 23.28
N THR A 99 -9.37 11.16 23.08
CA THR A 99 -10.20 12.24 23.59
C THR A 99 -10.22 12.07 25.11
N SER A 100 -9.08 12.40 25.73
CA SER A 100 -8.99 12.72 27.14
C SER A 100 -9.66 14.07 27.35
N HIS A 101 -10.99 14.09 27.36
CA HIS A 101 -11.74 15.22 27.88
C HIS A 101 -13.05 14.72 28.50
N THR A 102 -13.00 14.45 29.81
CA THR A 102 -13.88 15.06 30.83
C THR A 102 -13.63 14.33 32.16
N PRO A 103 -13.06 14.98 33.19
CA PRO A 103 -13.08 14.43 34.55
C PRO A 103 -14.52 14.47 35.12
N PRO A 104 -14.92 13.53 35.98
CA PRO A 104 -16.18 13.63 36.69
C PRO A 104 -16.11 14.80 37.67
N SER A 105 -16.86 15.87 37.40
CA SER A 105 -17.03 16.97 38.35
C SER A 105 -17.90 16.50 39.51
N VAL A 106 -17.24 16.06 40.57
CA VAL A 106 -17.84 15.79 41.88
C VAL A 106 -18.01 17.14 42.59
N ALA A 107 -19.22 17.68 42.64
CA ALA A 107 -19.59 18.72 43.60
C ALA A 107 -21.10 18.93 43.60
N GLY A 108 -21.78 18.46 44.64
CA GLY A 108 -23.19 18.78 44.81
C GLY A 108 -23.86 18.06 45.96
N PHE A 109 -23.32 18.15 47.18
CA PHE A 109 -24.09 18.10 48.44
C PHE A 109 -23.16 18.58 49.57
N PRO A 110 -23.59 19.56 50.38
CA PRO A 110 -24.16 19.14 51.65
C PRO A 110 -25.52 19.78 51.97
N ALA A 111 -26.41 18.94 52.47
CA ALA A 111 -27.58 19.35 53.23
C ALA A 111 -27.14 19.82 54.61
N SER A 112 -27.55 21.02 55.04
CA SER A 112 -27.57 21.42 56.45
C SER A 112 -28.43 22.66 56.62
N GLU A 113 -29.69 22.46 57.02
CA GLU A 113 -30.49 23.50 57.67
C GLU A 113 -31.29 22.84 58.78
N PRO A 114 -30.97 23.07 60.07
CA PRO A 114 -31.88 22.80 61.16
C PRO A 114 -32.59 24.10 61.56
N ARG A 115 -33.94 24.06 61.52
CA ARG A 115 -34.83 24.95 62.27
C ARG A 115 -34.50 24.91 63.77
N PRO A 116 -34.68 26.01 64.50
CA PRO A 116 -35.97 26.23 65.17
C PRO A 116 -36.76 27.44 64.64
#